data_AF-A0AAV3ZA44-F1
#
_entry.id   AF-A0AAV3ZA44-F1
#
_cell.length_a   1.000
_cell.length_b   1.000
_cell.length_c   1.000
_cell.angle_alpha   90.00
_cell.angle_beta   90.00
_cell.angle_gamma   90.00
#
_symmetry.space_group_name_H-M   'P 1'
#
loop_
_entity.id
_entity.type
_entity.pdbx_description
1 polymer ?
#
loop_
_entity_poly.entity_id
_entity_poly.type
_entity_poly.pdbx_seq_one_letter_code
_entity_poly.pdbx_strand_id
1 'polypeptide(L)' 'MLPDSKVWIDLRYYPAADAFLRSDGQANTWSAWNTDSPEQHLSNGVCASLDTTSGQWRNKQCYSGGHKVVCEMPAV' A
#
# COMPACT_ATOMS: atom_id res chain seq x y z
N MET A 1 6.29 17.53 -16.01
CA MET A 1 6.32 16.31 -15.19
C MET A 1 5.14 16.40 -14.23
N LEU A 2 4.13 15.54 -14.37
CA LEU A 2 3.02 15.51 -13.43
C LEU A 2 3.58 15.14 -12.05
N PRO A 3 3.17 15.80 -10.95
CA PRO A 3 3.63 15.40 -9.63
C PRO A 3 3.21 13.95 -9.41
N ASP A 4 4.16 13.09 -8.98
CA ASP A 4 3.90 11.71 -8.56
C ASP A 4 2.70 11.72 -7.61
N SER A 5 1.52 11.36 -8.12
CA SER A 5 0.32 11.33 -7.31
C SER A 5 0.34 10.00 -6.57
N LYS A 6 0.81 10.06 -5.33
CA LYS A 6 0.88 8.92 -4.43
C LYS A 6 -0.48 8.76 -3.75
N VAL A 7 -1.03 7.56 -3.86
CA VAL A 7 -2.34 7.23 -3.31
C VAL A 7 -2.16 6.11 -2.30
N TRP A 8 -2.65 6.29 -1.09
CA TRP A 8 -2.80 5.19 -0.15
C TRP A 8 -3.86 4.23 -0.65
N ILE A 9 -3.49 2.95 -0.66
CA ILE A 9 -4.39 1.83 -0.90
C ILE A 9 -4.59 1.08 0.42
N ASP A 10 -5.67 0.30 0.52
CA ASP A 10 -6.05 -0.39 1.75
C ASP A 10 -5.14 -1.59 2.05
N LEU A 11 -3.87 -1.33 2.40
CA LEU A 11 -2.90 -2.34 2.77
C LEU A 11 -1.95 -1.81 3.85
N ARG A 12 -1.84 -2.58 4.93
CA ARG A 12 -0.91 -2.35 6.04
C ARG A 12 -0.11 -3.62 6.32
N TYR A 13 1.18 -3.46 6.61
CA TYR A 13 2.04 -4.56 7.04
C TYR A 13 1.77 -4.91 8.51
N TYR A 14 1.60 -6.21 8.76
CA TYR A 14 1.40 -6.80 10.08
C TYR A 14 2.57 -7.74 10.41
N PRO A 15 3.49 -7.33 11.31
CA PRO A 15 4.67 -8.14 11.64
C PRO A 15 4.35 -9.52 12.20
N ALA A 16 3.23 -9.68 12.91
CA ALA A 16 2.82 -10.97 13.47
C ALA A 16 2.42 -12.01 12.41
N ALA A 17 1.98 -11.55 11.23
CA ALA A 17 1.60 -12.38 10.11
C ALA A 17 2.65 -12.37 8.98
N ASP A 18 3.69 -11.54 9.12
CA ASP A 18 4.67 -11.20 8.08
C ASP A 18 4.02 -10.90 6.71
N ALA A 19 2.91 -10.14 6.72
CA ALA A 19 2.08 -9.94 5.55
C ALA A 19 1.46 -8.55 5.49
N PHE A 20 1.14 -8.10 4.27
CA PHE A 20 0.25 -6.97 4.04
C PHE A 20 -1.20 -7.46 4.05
N LEU A 21 -2.00 -6.90 4.95
CA LEU A 21 -3.43 -7.19 5.08
C LEU A 21 -4.23 -5.92 4.80
N ARG A 22 -5.43 -6.12 4.26
CA ARG A 22 -6.44 -5.09 4.09
C ARG A 22 -7.08 -4.70 5.43
N SER A 23 -7.83 -3.61 5.45
CA SER A 23 -8.54 -3.14 6.65
C SER A 23 -9.56 -4.16 7.18
N ASP A 24 -10.08 -5.05 6.34
CA ASP A 24 -10.96 -6.15 6.71
C ASP A 24 -10.21 -7.39 7.28
N GLY A 25 -8.88 -7.32 7.36
CA GLY A 25 -8.00 -8.38 7.87
C GLY A 25 -7.66 -9.45 6.84
N GLN A 26 -8.18 -9.37 5.61
CA GLN A 26 -7.88 -10.34 4.56
C GLN A 26 -6.56 -10.01 3.85
N ALA A 27 -5.90 -11.05 3.36
CA ALA A 27 -4.76 -10.91 2.45
C ALA A 27 -5.22 -10.64 1.02
N ASN A 28 -4.40 -9.92 0.25
CA ASN A 28 -4.65 -9.76 -1.17
C ASN A 28 -4.34 -11.05 -1.94
N THR A 29 -5.16 -11.35 -2.94
CA THR A 29 -4.93 -12.45 -3.89
C THR A 29 -3.98 -12.06 -5.02
N TRP A 30 -3.74 -10.77 -5.22
CA TRP A 30 -2.89 -10.22 -6.27
C TRP A 30 -2.14 -8.98 -5.79
N SER A 31 -0.94 -8.76 -6.33
CA SER A 31 -0.12 -7.59 -6.02
C SER A 31 0.59 -7.02 -7.25
N ALA A 32 0.73 -5.70 -7.28
CA ALA A 32 1.53 -4.98 -8.27
C ALA A 32 2.71 -4.23 -7.63
N TRP A 33 3.42 -4.86 -6.69
CA TRP A 33 4.64 -4.29 -6.14
C TRP A 33 5.64 -3.93 -7.24
N ASN A 34 6.34 -2.80 -7.09
CA ASN A 34 7.48 -2.50 -7.96
C ASN A 34 8.64 -3.47 -7.68
N THR A 35 9.64 -3.50 -8.57
CA THR A 35 10.79 -4.43 -8.45
C THR A 35 11.54 -4.34 -7.12
N ASP A 36 11.47 -3.19 -6.46
CA ASP A 36 12.13 -2.91 -5.18
C ASP A 36 11.17 -2.99 -3.97
N SER A 37 9.95 -3.48 -4.16
CA SER A 37 8.96 -3.65 -3.09
C SER A 37 8.34 -5.05 -3.08
N PRO A 38 7.84 -5.49 -1.91
CA PRO A 38 8.04 -4.86 -0.60
C PRO A 38 9.53 -4.88 -0.19
N GLU A 39 10.01 -3.79 0.40
CA GLU A 39 11.35 -3.71 0.98
C GLU A 39 11.51 -4.80 2.06
N GLN A 40 12.74 -5.27 2.30
CA GLN A 40 13.02 -6.26 3.33
C GLN A 40 13.05 -5.61 4.74
N HIS A 41 12.86 -6.42 5.78
CA HIS A 41 12.92 -6.00 7.20
C HIS A 41 11.90 -4.92 7.59
N LEU A 42 10.65 -5.11 7.17
CA LEU A 42 9.56 -4.23 7.53
C LEU A 42 9.25 -4.29 9.03
N SER A 43 8.82 -3.15 9.57
CA SER A 43 8.36 -3.01 10.96
C SER A 43 6.90 -2.56 10.99
N ASN A 44 6.32 -2.48 12.18
CA ASN A 44 4.97 -1.96 12.33
C ASN A 44 4.88 -0.50 11.83
N GLY A 45 3.73 -0.10 11.30
CA GLY A 45 3.52 1.25 10.76
C GLY A 45 3.94 1.41 9.29
N VAL A 46 4.13 0.30 8.57
CA VAL A 46 4.32 0.32 7.12
C VAL A 46 2.99 0.09 6.38
N CYS A 47 2.71 0.91 5.38
CA CYS A 47 1.53 0.90 4.52
C CYS A 47 1.94 0.79 3.04
N ALA A 48 1.02 0.40 2.17
CA ALA A 48 1.25 0.40 0.72
C ALA A 48 0.68 1.66 0.07
N SER A 49 1.45 2.26 -0.83
CA SER A 49 1.00 3.36 -1.70
C SER A 49 1.10 2.97 -3.17
N LEU A 50 0.10 3.35 -3.95
CA LEU A 50 0.08 3.31 -5.40
C LEU A 50 0.75 4.56 -5.98
N ASP A 51 1.69 4.35 -6.89
CA ASP A 51 2.15 5.37 -7.82
C ASP A 51 1.21 5.38 -9.04
N THR A 52 0.44 6.46 -9.20
CA THR A 52 -0.55 6.55 -10.30
C THR A 52 0.08 6.65 -11.68
N THR A 53 1.37 6.99 -11.78
CA THR A 53 2.07 7.08 -13.07
C THR A 53 2.42 5.69 -13.59
N SER A 54 2.94 4.83 -12.72
CA SER A 54 3.38 3.48 -13.09
C SER A 54 2.32 2.39 -12.86
N GLY A 55 1.33 2.67 -12.01
CA GLY A 55 0.37 1.67 -11.54
C GLY A 55 0.95 0.70 -10.51
N GLN A 56 2.21 0.88 -10.10
CA GLN A 56 2.90 -0.02 -9.18
C GLN A 56 2.80 0.43 -7.73
N TRP A 57 2.95 -0.52 -6.82
CA TRP A 57 2.85 -0.30 -5.39
C TRP A 57 4.24 -0.20 -4.77
N ARG A 58 4.34 0.61 -3.72
CA ARG A 58 5.53 0.73 -2.87
C ARG A 58 5.12 0.74 -1.42
N ASN A 59 5.94 0.15 -0.55
CA ASN A 59 5.75 0.28 0.88
C ASN A 59 6.35 1.59 1.42
N LYS A 60 5.64 2.26 2.32
CA LYS A 60 6.09 3.49 3.01
C LYS A 60 5.57 3.53 4.44
N GLN A 61 6.24 4.32 5.27
CA GLN A 61 5.75 4.61 6.61
C GLN A 61 4.37 5.29 6.52
N CYS A 62 3.36 4.75 7.20
CA CYS A 62 1.97 5.22 7.11
C CYS A 62 1.82 6.71 7.47
N TYR A 63 2.72 7.24 8.29
CA TYR A 63 2.74 8.64 8.72
C TYR A 63 3.36 9.59 7.69
N SER A 64 3.74 9.12 6.50
CA SER A 64 4.22 10.00 5.43
C SER A 64 3.08 10.86 4.88
N GLY A 65 3.20 12.18 4.97
CA GLY A 65 2.20 13.12 4.44
C GLY A 65 2.19 13.20 2.91
N GLY A 66 1.17 13.88 2.38
CA GLY A 66 1.08 14.23 0.95
C GLY A 66 0.45 13.17 0.04
N HIS A 67 0.00 12.04 0.61
CA HIS A 67 -0.71 11.01 -0.14
C HIS A 67 -2.22 11.26 -0.11
N LYS A 68 -2.90 11.02 -1.23
CA LYS A 68 -4.37 10.94 -1.30
C LYS A 68 -4.82 9.54 -0.83
N VAL A 69 -6.11 9.35 -0.58
CA VAL A 69 -6.67 8.03 -0.22
C VAL A 69 -7.73 7.64 -1.24
N VAL A 70 -7.77 6.36 -1.61
CA VAL A 70 -8.88 5.76 -2.36
C VAL A 70 -9.52 4.70 -1.48
N CYS A 71 -10.85 4.70 -1.43
CA CYS A 71 -11.65 3.73 -0.69
C CYS A 71 -12.44 2.86 -1.67
N GLU A 72 -12.63 1.59 -1.32
CA GLU A 72 -13.56 0.70 -2.01
C GLU A 72 -14.87 0.59 -1.22
N MET A 73 -15.98 0.40 -1.95
CA MET A 73 -17.28 0.10 -1.37
C MET A 73 -17.97 -0.96 -2.23
N PRO A 74 -18.78 -1.86 -1.64
CA PRO A 74 -19.58 -2.81 -2.40
C PRO A 74 -20.49 -2.08 -3.40
N ALA A 75 -20.56 -2.58 -4.63
CA ALA A 75 -21.62 -2.18 -5.56
C ALA A 75 -22.93 -2.81 -5.06
N VAL A 76 -23.91 -1.96 -4.78
CA VAL A 76 -25.24 -2.34 -4.26
C VAL A 76 -26.00 -3.19 -5.28
#